data_AF-A0A1V9YDZ7-F1
#
_entry.id   AF-A0A1V9YDZ7-F1
#
_cell.length_a   1.000
_cell.length_b   1.000
_cell.length_c   1.000
_cell.angle_alpha   90.00
_cell.angle_beta   90.00
_cell.angle_gamma   90.00
#
_symmetry.space_group_name_H-M   'P 1'
#
loop_
_entity.id
_entity.type
_entity.pdbx_description
1 polymer ?
#
loop_
_entity_poly.entity_id
_entity_poly.type
_entity_poly.pdbx_seq_one_letter_code
_entity_poly.pdbx_strand_id
1 'polypeptide(L)'
;LAIRGDAQDILAELLKAPGIDVSKANQNGDLPLVTAIKHGHRSFAKRIFAAVHEPTCHVAAGELTVDYTNRLGHGGFGAVYTGSWRGRTVAVKALLRNNDVNGLAGLQKEIQAFEACPSPYLLQLLGVCRGPDLQLVLEYMDGGDLRNYLNKKRKGEAVPVEYSTLEVAWVIANALADLHHEDLLHRDLKSHNVLLSSTGYIKVADLGLARNDASTKSNCVGTDSWMAPEVKVFGAKYDASADIYSFGVILTELDTLQVPYADVKMEEWKR
;
A
#
# COMPACT_ATOMS: atom_id res chain seq x y z
N LEU A 1 12.55 -6.71 23.31
CA LEU A 1 12.11 -6.55 24.72
C LEU A 1 11.36 -5.23 24.92
N ALA A 2 11.91 -4.07 24.51
CA ALA A 2 11.21 -2.77 24.59
C ALA A 2 9.81 -2.78 23.94
N ILE A 3 9.68 -3.33 22.73
CA ILE A 3 8.37 -3.47 22.05
C ILE A 3 7.41 -4.35 22.86
N ARG A 4 7.88 -5.47 23.43
CA ARG A 4 7.03 -6.41 24.18
C ARG A 4 6.62 -5.88 25.56
N GLY A 5 7.35 -4.92 26.11
CA GLY A 5 7.10 -4.32 27.42
C GLY A 5 6.54 -2.90 27.37
N ASP A 6 6.11 -2.42 26.19
CA ASP A 6 5.57 -1.07 25.95
C ASP A 6 6.42 0.08 26.54
N ALA A 7 7.75 -0.12 26.58
CA ALA A 7 8.67 0.84 27.18
C ALA A 7 9.19 1.85 26.14
N GLN A 8 8.45 2.94 25.94
CA GLN A 8 8.74 3.99 24.95
C GLN A 8 10.12 4.63 25.13
N ASP A 9 10.53 4.90 26.37
CA ASP A 9 11.81 5.53 26.67
C ASP A 9 12.98 4.59 26.36
N ILE A 10 12.80 3.30 26.65
CA ILE A 10 13.78 2.25 26.32
C ILE A 10 13.91 2.13 24.80
N LEU A 11 12.81 2.20 24.03
CA LEU A 11 12.91 2.19 22.56
C LEU A 11 13.70 3.38 22.04
N ALA A 12 13.43 4.58 22.56
CA ALA A 12 14.11 5.80 22.13
C ALA A 12 15.63 5.73 22.38
N GLU A 13 16.03 5.18 23.52
CA GLU A 13 17.44 4.98 23.84
C GLU A 13 18.07 3.86 23.00
N LEU A 14 17.36 2.76 22.76
CA LEU A 14 17.85 1.68 21.90
C LEU A 14 18.05 2.12 20.45
N LEU A 15 17.14 2.93 19.89
CA LEU A 15 17.29 3.43 18.52
C LEU A 15 18.48 4.37 18.35
N LYS A 16 18.99 4.97 19.44
CA LYS A 16 20.19 5.82 19.44
C LYS A 16 21.46 5.05 19.80
N ALA A 17 21.32 3.84 20.35
CA ALA A 17 22.45 3.09 20.88
C ALA A 17 23.33 2.53 19.74
N PRO A 18 24.65 2.75 19.78
CA PRO A 18 25.56 2.19 18.79
C PRO A 18 25.52 0.66 18.83
N GLY A 19 25.34 0.03 17.67
CA GLY A 19 25.29 -1.43 17.53
C GLY A 19 23.89 -2.05 17.59
N ILE A 20 22.82 -1.26 17.75
CA ILE A 20 21.45 -1.75 17.56
C ILE A 20 21.15 -1.87 16.07
N ASP A 21 20.98 -3.12 15.62
CA ASP A 21 20.62 -3.46 14.26
C ASP A 21 19.11 -3.69 14.14
N VAL A 22 18.42 -2.68 13.64
CA VAL A 22 16.98 -2.67 13.37
C VAL A 22 16.59 -3.45 12.12
N SER A 23 17.56 -3.92 11.33
CA SER A 23 17.36 -4.82 10.20
C SER A 23 17.41 -6.30 10.58
N LYS A 24 17.77 -6.62 11.84
CA LYS A 24 17.91 -7.99 12.31
C LYS A 24 16.57 -8.57 12.78
N ALA A 25 16.15 -9.65 12.13
CA ALA A 25 14.95 -10.40 12.48
C ALA A 25 15.07 -11.10 13.84
N ASN A 26 13.92 -11.30 14.50
CA ASN A 26 13.81 -12.11 15.71
C ASN A 26 13.78 -13.63 15.39
N GLN A 27 13.59 -14.47 16.41
CA GLN A 27 13.56 -15.94 16.25
C GLN A 27 12.42 -16.45 15.33
N ASN A 28 11.37 -15.65 15.13
CA ASN A 28 10.25 -15.95 14.24
C ASN A 28 10.46 -15.39 12.83
N GLY A 29 11.62 -14.78 12.54
CA GLY A 29 11.89 -14.12 11.26
C GLY A 29 11.32 -12.70 11.14
N ASP A 30 10.67 -12.18 12.18
CA ASP A 30 10.07 -10.84 12.13
C ASP A 30 11.09 -9.74 12.42
N LEU A 31 11.12 -8.73 11.56
CA LEU A 31 11.83 -7.48 11.82
C LEU A 31 11.22 -6.73 13.03
N PRO A 32 11.98 -5.86 13.71
CA PRO A 32 11.45 -5.03 14.81
C PRO A 32 10.22 -4.21 14.41
N LEU A 33 10.21 -3.63 13.21
CA LEU A 33 9.07 -2.87 12.69
C LEU A 33 7.83 -3.77 12.56
N VAL A 34 7.96 -4.93 11.93
CA VAL A 34 6.87 -5.91 11.76
C VAL A 34 6.36 -6.39 13.11
N THR A 35 7.26 -6.64 14.06
CA THR A 35 6.89 -7.03 15.43
C THR A 35 6.02 -5.94 16.09
N ALA A 36 6.39 -4.67 15.97
CA ALA A 36 5.62 -3.56 16.52
C ALA A 36 4.23 -3.45 15.87
N ILE A 37 4.15 -3.63 14.54
CA ILE A 37 2.87 -3.61 13.81
C ILE A 37 1.96 -4.77 14.22
N LYS A 38 2.48 -6.00 14.27
CA LYS A 38 1.73 -7.21 14.68
C LYS A 38 1.11 -7.09 16.08
N HIS A 39 1.80 -6.39 16.99
CA HIS A 39 1.31 -6.19 18.37
C HIS A 39 0.42 -4.95 18.52
N GLY A 40 0.12 -4.22 17.44
CA GLY A 40 -0.70 -3.02 17.50
C GLY A 40 0.01 -1.79 18.11
N HIS A 41 1.34 -1.82 18.23
CA HIS A 41 2.10 -0.74 18.87
C HIS A 41 2.40 0.38 17.87
N ARG A 42 1.38 1.17 17.48
CA ARG A 42 1.47 2.19 16.42
C ARG A 42 2.60 3.19 16.62
N SER A 43 2.80 3.69 17.84
CA SER A 43 3.86 4.65 18.19
C SER A 43 5.26 4.06 18.03
N PHE A 44 5.46 2.80 18.44
CA PHE A 44 6.72 2.07 18.20
C PHE A 44 6.96 1.89 16.71
N ALA A 45 5.94 1.45 15.96
CA ALA A 45 6.05 1.25 14.52
C ALA A 45 6.47 2.55 13.81
N LYS A 46 5.84 3.68 14.14
CA LYS A 46 6.22 5.00 13.59
C LYS A 46 7.65 5.39 13.93
N ARG A 47 8.08 5.21 15.19
CA ARG A 47 9.44 5.55 15.63
C ARG A 47 10.51 4.69 14.98
N ILE A 48 10.29 3.38 14.92
CA ILE A 48 11.20 2.44 14.25
C ILE A 48 11.27 2.78 12.76
N PHE A 49 10.13 2.99 12.13
CA PHE A 49 10.05 3.39 10.72
C PHE A 49 10.84 4.67 10.45
N ALA A 50 10.64 5.73 11.24
CA ALA A 50 11.37 6.98 11.08
C ALA A 50 12.90 6.82 11.23
N ALA A 51 13.37 5.83 11.99
CA ALA A 51 14.79 5.53 12.16
C ALA A 51 15.39 4.73 11.00
N VAL A 52 14.58 3.95 10.26
CA VAL A 52 15.06 3.07 9.17
C VAL A 52 14.66 3.52 7.77
N HIS A 53 13.67 4.40 7.66
CA HIS A 53 13.16 4.87 6.39
C HIS A 53 14.23 5.72 5.71
N GLU A 54 14.63 5.28 4.52
CA GLU A 54 15.50 6.04 3.63
C GLU A 54 14.64 6.89 2.69
N PRO A 55 14.96 8.18 2.49
CA PRO A 55 14.29 8.99 1.50
C PRO A 55 14.37 8.38 0.10
N THR A 56 13.32 8.58 -0.70
CA THR A 56 13.28 8.21 -2.12
C THR A 56 14.53 8.73 -2.83
N CYS A 57 15.28 7.84 -3.48
CA CYS A 57 16.50 8.23 -4.20
C CYS A 57 16.34 8.19 -5.72
N HIS A 58 17.25 8.85 -6.43
CA HIS A 58 17.40 8.66 -7.87
C HIS A 58 18.01 7.29 -8.16
N VAL A 59 17.43 6.54 -9.09
CA VAL A 59 17.94 5.24 -9.55
C VAL A 59 18.50 5.39 -10.95
N ALA A 60 19.78 5.09 -11.14
CA ALA A 60 20.38 5.10 -12.47
C ALA A 60 19.84 3.93 -13.30
N ALA A 61 19.51 4.17 -14.58
CA ALA A 61 18.95 3.14 -15.46
C ALA A 61 19.82 1.88 -15.59
N GLY A 62 21.15 2.01 -15.49
CA GLY A 62 22.08 0.88 -15.51
C GLY A 62 22.08 0.02 -14.24
N GLU A 63 21.50 0.49 -13.14
CA GLU A 63 21.42 -0.23 -11.86
C GLU A 63 20.10 -1.00 -11.70
N LEU A 64 19.10 -0.71 -12.54
CA LEU A 64 17.76 -1.29 -12.47
C LEU A 64 17.57 -2.31 -13.58
N THR A 65 17.39 -3.57 -13.20
CA THR A 65 16.97 -4.62 -14.14
C THR A 65 15.47 -4.86 -13.99
N VAL A 66 14.74 -4.84 -15.10
CA VAL A 66 13.29 -5.08 -15.12
C VAL A 66 12.99 -6.34 -15.92
N ASP A 67 12.25 -7.27 -15.33
CA ASP A 67 11.75 -8.45 -16.02
C ASP A 67 10.37 -8.17 -16.61
N TYR A 68 10.36 -7.70 -17.86
CA TYR A 68 9.12 -7.41 -18.60
C TYR A 68 8.29 -8.66 -18.93
N THR A 69 8.83 -9.87 -18.75
CA THR A 69 8.08 -11.12 -18.94
C THR A 69 7.24 -11.48 -17.71
N ASN A 70 7.67 -11.03 -16.52
CA ASN A 70 7.00 -11.29 -15.25
C ASN A 70 6.21 -10.06 -14.77
N ARG A 71 5.00 -9.91 -15.30
CA ARG A 71 4.06 -8.84 -14.91
C ARG A 71 3.32 -9.21 -13.63
N LEU A 72 3.48 -8.39 -12.60
CA LEU A 72 2.81 -8.53 -11.30
C LEU A 72 1.38 -7.99 -11.32
N GLY A 73 1.12 -6.95 -12.11
CA GLY A 73 -0.20 -6.33 -12.20
C GLY A 73 -0.31 -5.31 -13.31
N HIS A 74 -1.55 -4.85 -13.56
CA HIS A 74 -1.84 -3.71 -14.43
C HIS A 74 -2.83 -2.78 -13.72
N GLY A 75 -2.61 -1.47 -13.81
CA GLY A 75 -3.47 -0.45 -13.22
C GLY A 75 -3.74 0.70 -14.19
N GLY A 76 -4.50 1.70 -13.75
CA GLY A 76 -4.87 2.86 -14.58
C GLY A 76 -3.69 3.70 -15.07
N PHE A 77 -2.53 3.60 -14.41
CA PHE A 77 -1.32 4.37 -14.71
C PHE A 77 -0.17 3.54 -15.29
N GLY A 78 -0.40 2.28 -15.67
CA GLY A 78 0.63 1.44 -16.29
C GLY A 78 0.66 0.00 -15.78
N ALA A 79 1.80 -0.66 -15.98
CA ALA A 79 2.02 -2.04 -15.58
C ALA A 79 3.11 -2.13 -14.50
N VAL A 80 2.97 -3.13 -13.63
CA VAL A 80 3.95 -3.42 -12.58
C VAL A 80 4.65 -4.71 -12.93
N TYR A 81 5.98 -4.68 -12.90
CA TYR A 81 6.85 -5.81 -13.23
C TYR A 81 7.75 -6.15 -12.05
N THR A 82 8.27 -7.37 -12.03
CA THR A 82 9.35 -7.71 -11.10
C THR A 82 10.67 -7.10 -11.62
N GLY A 83 11.54 -6.70 -10.71
CA GLY A 83 12.88 -6.20 -11.05
C GLY A 83 13.91 -6.53 -9.98
N SER A 84 15.15 -6.12 -10.26
CA SER A 84 16.27 -6.18 -9.34
C SER A 84 16.99 -4.83 -9.31
N TRP A 85 17.25 -4.32 -8.12
CA TRP A 85 18.01 -3.11 -7.88
C TRP A 85 18.86 -3.30 -6.64
N ARG A 86 20.16 -2.95 -6.67
CA ARG A 86 21.10 -3.18 -5.54
C ARG A 86 21.07 -4.61 -4.96
N GLY A 87 20.84 -5.61 -5.81
CA GLY A 87 20.78 -7.03 -5.40
C GLY A 87 19.52 -7.44 -4.65
N ARG A 88 18.52 -6.56 -4.50
CA ARG A 88 17.20 -6.88 -3.91
C ARG A 88 16.14 -6.96 -5.00
N THR A 89 15.19 -7.88 -4.83
CA THR A 89 13.97 -7.94 -5.63
C THR A 89 13.10 -6.71 -5.32
N VAL A 90 12.58 -6.10 -6.37
CA VAL A 90 11.74 -4.89 -6.32
C VAL A 90 10.52 -5.05 -7.24
N ALA A 91 9.48 -4.26 -6.98
CA ALA A 91 8.40 -4.06 -7.94
C ALA A 91 8.66 -2.77 -8.73
N VAL A 92 8.52 -2.83 -10.05
CA VAL A 92 8.79 -1.70 -10.94
C VAL A 92 7.50 -1.30 -11.63
N LYS A 93 6.93 -0.16 -11.25
CA LYS A 93 5.76 0.43 -11.92
C LYS A 93 6.27 1.29 -13.07
N ALA A 94 5.88 0.94 -14.28
CA ALA A 94 6.29 1.60 -15.51
C ALA A 94 5.07 2.02 -16.33
N LEU A 95 5.17 3.18 -16.98
CA LEU A 95 4.20 3.56 -18.00
C LEU A 95 4.35 2.63 -19.20
N LEU A 96 3.24 2.06 -19.66
CA LEU A 96 3.22 1.36 -20.94
C LEU A 96 3.33 2.41 -22.03
N ARG A 97 4.41 2.35 -22.82
CA ARG A 97 4.76 3.30 -23.88
C ARG A 97 3.56 3.72 -24.73
N ASN A 98 3.08 4.91 -24.42
CA ASN A 98 2.44 5.87 -25.30
C ASN A 98 2.64 7.23 -24.64
N ASN A 99 2.76 8.30 -25.44
CA ASN A 99 2.90 9.69 -25.00
C ASN A 99 1.62 10.20 -24.28
N ASP A 100 1.10 9.45 -23.33
CA ASP A 100 -0.03 9.85 -22.50
C ASP A 100 0.50 10.78 -21.41
N VAL A 101 0.42 12.07 -21.71
CA VAL A 101 0.73 13.16 -20.77
C VAL A 101 -0.03 12.97 -19.44
N ASN A 102 -1.21 12.33 -19.46
CA ASN A 102 -1.97 12.07 -18.25
C ASN A 102 -1.35 10.96 -17.39
N GLY A 103 -0.76 9.93 -18.01
CA GLY A 103 -0.06 8.86 -17.30
C GLY A 103 1.21 9.35 -16.59
N LEU A 104 1.98 10.21 -17.26
CA LEU A 104 3.17 10.85 -16.69
C LEU A 104 2.81 11.78 -15.53
N ALA A 105 1.76 12.59 -15.69
CA ALA A 105 1.23 13.42 -14.62
C ALA A 105 0.67 12.58 -13.44
N GLY A 106 0.10 11.42 -13.72
CA GLY A 106 -0.38 10.46 -12.73
C GLY A 106 0.76 9.88 -11.88
N LEU A 107 1.82 9.38 -12.51
CA LEU A 107 3.00 8.88 -11.80
C LEU A 107 3.70 9.99 -11.00
N GLN A 108 3.77 11.21 -11.53
CA GLN A 108 4.36 12.33 -10.79
C GLN A 108 3.56 12.66 -9.53
N LYS A 109 2.22 12.59 -9.58
CA LYS A 109 1.36 12.75 -8.40
C LYS A 109 1.52 11.60 -7.42
N GLU A 110 1.68 10.38 -7.92
CA GLU A 110 1.93 9.22 -7.07
C GLU A 110 3.26 9.35 -6.30
N ILE A 111 4.32 9.83 -6.96
CA ILE A 111 5.60 10.14 -6.30
C ILE A 111 5.38 11.19 -5.20
N GLN A 112 4.67 12.28 -5.50
CA GLN A 112 4.37 13.33 -4.53
C GLN A 112 3.58 12.81 -3.32
N ALA A 113 2.62 11.91 -3.54
CA ALA A 113 1.85 11.30 -2.46
C ALA A 113 2.72 10.41 -1.55
N PHE A 114 3.63 9.61 -2.13
CA PHE A 114 4.59 8.82 -1.35
C PHE A 114 5.54 9.70 -0.53
N GLU A 115 6.04 10.79 -1.12
CA GLU A 115 6.93 11.73 -0.45
C GLU A 115 6.22 12.53 0.66
N ALA A 116 4.93 12.85 0.48
CA ALA A 116 4.14 13.60 1.44
C ALA A 116 3.71 12.77 2.67
N CYS A 117 3.52 11.46 2.52
CA CYS A 117 3.09 10.59 3.62
C CYS A 117 3.99 9.36 3.81
N PRO A 118 5.21 9.51 4.36
CA PRO A 118 6.02 8.38 4.77
C PRO A 118 5.35 7.63 5.93
N SER A 119 4.86 6.41 5.66
CA SER A 119 4.16 5.60 6.66
C SER A 119 4.61 4.13 6.65
N PRO A 120 4.75 3.47 7.81
CA PRO A 120 5.02 2.04 7.87
C PRO A 120 3.85 1.18 7.40
N TYR A 121 2.66 1.74 7.17
CA TYR A 121 1.47 1.03 6.72
C TYR A 121 1.20 1.22 5.22
N LEU A 122 1.93 2.12 4.56
CA LEU A 122 1.88 2.36 3.12
C LEU A 122 3.04 1.65 2.41
N LEU A 123 2.83 1.27 1.16
CA LEU A 123 3.87 0.71 0.30
C LEU A 123 5.04 1.71 0.16
N GLN A 124 6.26 1.23 0.25
CA GLN A 124 7.44 2.10 0.18
C GLN A 124 7.89 2.36 -1.27
N LEU A 125 8.02 3.64 -1.61
CA LEU A 125 8.77 4.11 -2.78
C LEU A 125 10.26 4.16 -2.41
N LEU A 126 11.04 3.26 -3.02
CA LEU A 126 12.48 3.14 -2.76
C LEU A 126 13.27 4.12 -3.62
N GLY A 127 12.80 4.36 -4.84
CA GLY A 127 13.49 5.24 -5.76
C GLY A 127 12.74 5.47 -7.06
N VAL A 128 13.25 6.42 -7.84
CA VAL A 128 12.69 6.81 -9.13
C VAL A 128 13.78 6.73 -10.19
N CYS A 129 13.54 5.94 -11.24
CA CYS A 129 14.40 5.86 -12.41
C CYS A 129 13.84 6.77 -13.50
N ARG A 130 14.62 7.79 -13.86
CA ARG A 130 14.29 8.74 -14.94
C ARG A 130 15.11 8.37 -16.18
N GLY A 131 14.77 7.23 -16.77
CA GLY A 131 15.34 6.75 -18.04
C GLY A 131 14.56 7.27 -19.25
N PRO A 132 14.58 6.53 -20.38
CA PRO A 132 13.69 6.80 -21.51
C PRO A 132 12.21 6.83 -21.13
N ASP A 133 11.85 6.01 -20.14
CA ASP A 133 10.51 5.92 -19.56
C ASP A 133 10.62 6.15 -18.03
N LEU A 134 9.67 6.88 -17.43
CA LEU A 134 9.62 7.09 -15.97
C LEU A 134 9.20 5.80 -15.26
N GLN A 135 9.99 5.37 -14.27
CA GLN A 135 9.72 4.14 -13.51
C GLN A 135 9.84 4.39 -12.01
N LEU A 136 8.89 3.86 -11.24
CA LEU A 136 8.91 3.84 -9.78
C LEU A 136 9.45 2.49 -9.31
N VAL A 137 10.45 2.52 -8.43
CA VAL A 137 11.02 1.35 -7.77
C VAL A 137 10.39 1.22 -6.39
N LEU A 138 9.56 0.21 -6.22
CA LEU A 138 8.76 -0.05 -5.02
C LEU A 138 9.28 -1.30 -4.28
N GLU A 139 9.00 -1.40 -2.99
CA GLU A 139 9.23 -2.66 -2.27
C GLU A 139 8.41 -3.80 -2.89
N TYR A 140 9.01 -4.99 -2.93
CA TYR A 140 8.37 -6.18 -3.49
C TYR A 140 7.54 -6.90 -2.42
N MET A 141 6.27 -7.17 -2.75
CA MET A 141 5.31 -7.80 -1.85
C MET A 141 5.02 -9.22 -2.34
N ASP A 142 5.76 -10.20 -1.81
CA ASP A 142 5.79 -11.60 -2.27
C ASP A 142 4.49 -12.39 -2.03
N GLY A 143 3.59 -11.87 -1.21
CA GLY A 143 2.26 -12.45 -0.96
C GLY A 143 1.18 -12.00 -1.96
N GLY A 144 1.48 -11.05 -2.85
CA GLY A 144 0.49 -10.46 -3.76
C GLY A 144 -0.56 -9.62 -3.04
N ASP A 145 -1.74 -9.47 -3.65
CA ASP A 145 -2.84 -8.68 -3.10
C ASP A 145 -3.81 -9.47 -2.21
N LEU A 146 -4.51 -8.76 -1.33
CA LEU A 146 -5.47 -9.30 -0.39
C LEU A 146 -6.65 -9.98 -1.09
N ARG A 147 -7.09 -9.51 -2.26
CA ARG A 147 -8.24 -10.13 -2.95
C ARG A 147 -7.90 -11.56 -3.38
N ASN A 148 -6.72 -11.75 -3.95
CA ASN A 148 -6.20 -13.05 -4.32
C ASN A 148 -5.96 -13.94 -3.10
N TYR A 149 -5.44 -13.40 -2.00
CA TYR A 149 -5.31 -14.12 -0.73
C TYR A 149 -6.67 -14.63 -0.21
N LEU A 150 -7.69 -13.79 -0.16
CA LEU A 150 -9.03 -14.18 0.30
C LEU A 150 -9.67 -15.22 -0.63
N ASN A 151 -9.45 -15.11 -1.95
CA ASN A 151 -9.90 -16.12 -2.91
C ASN A 151 -9.27 -17.49 -2.67
N LYS A 152 -7.97 -17.53 -2.33
CA LYS A 152 -7.27 -18.76 -1.96
C LYS A 152 -7.85 -19.37 -0.69
N LYS A 153 -8.03 -18.56 0.37
CA LYS A 153 -8.66 -19.03 1.63
C LYS A 153 -10.04 -19.61 1.40
N ARG A 154 -10.88 -18.93 0.62
CA ARG A 154 -12.24 -19.40 0.30
C ARG A 154 -12.25 -20.76 -0.39
N LYS A 155 -11.26 -21.03 -1.24
CA LYS A 155 -11.10 -22.31 -1.95
C LYS A 155 -10.39 -23.38 -1.12
N GLY A 156 -9.92 -23.06 0.08
CA GLY A 156 -9.10 -23.95 0.90
C GLY A 156 -7.70 -24.18 0.32
N GLU A 157 -7.21 -23.29 -0.55
CA GLU A 157 -5.85 -23.35 -1.09
C GLU A 157 -4.84 -22.91 -0.03
N ALA A 158 -3.68 -23.57 0.01
CA ALA A 158 -2.61 -23.19 0.93
C ALA A 158 -2.07 -21.79 0.61
N VAL A 159 -1.82 -21.02 1.67
CA VAL A 159 -1.17 -19.70 1.59
C VAL A 159 0.17 -19.74 2.32
N PRO A 160 1.23 -19.07 1.83
CA PRO A 160 2.56 -19.13 2.46
C PRO A 160 2.59 -18.54 3.87
N VAL A 161 1.81 -17.49 4.10
CA VAL A 161 1.71 -16.78 5.38
C VAL A 161 0.24 -16.49 5.65
N GLU A 162 -0.15 -16.72 6.90
CA GLU A 162 -1.49 -16.43 7.41
C GLU A 162 -1.54 -15.07 8.06
N TYR A 163 -2.60 -14.32 7.78
CA TYR A 163 -2.92 -13.04 8.40
C TYR A 163 -4.31 -13.14 9.02
N SER A 164 -4.45 -12.68 10.25
CA SER A 164 -5.76 -12.52 10.87
C SER A 164 -6.51 -11.33 10.27
N THR A 165 -7.84 -11.38 10.33
CA THR A 165 -8.70 -10.28 9.88
C THR A 165 -8.40 -8.97 10.62
N LEU A 166 -8.11 -9.07 11.93
CA LEU A 166 -7.75 -7.93 12.76
C LEU A 166 -6.41 -7.30 12.32
N GLU A 167 -5.40 -8.10 11.97
CA GLU A 167 -4.11 -7.60 11.51
C GLU A 167 -4.25 -6.80 10.20
N VAL A 168 -5.03 -7.30 9.24
CA VAL A 168 -5.31 -6.60 7.98
C VAL A 168 -6.09 -5.31 8.25
N ALA A 169 -7.17 -5.39 9.03
CA ALA A 169 -8.00 -4.23 9.37
C ALA A 169 -7.19 -3.16 10.13
N TRP A 170 -6.34 -3.58 11.05
CA TRP A 170 -5.45 -2.71 11.81
C TRP A 170 -4.51 -1.94 10.89
N VAL A 171 -3.83 -2.62 9.97
CA VAL A 171 -2.91 -1.95 9.04
C VAL A 171 -3.64 -0.96 8.13
N ILE A 172 -4.79 -1.34 7.57
CA ILE A 172 -5.57 -0.44 6.69
C ILE A 172 -6.05 0.80 7.46
N ALA A 173 -6.61 0.63 8.65
CA ALA A 173 -7.07 1.74 9.48
C ALA A 173 -5.92 2.70 9.83
N ASN A 174 -4.74 2.14 10.12
CA ASN A 174 -3.56 2.94 10.44
C ASN A 174 -2.96 3.67 9.22
N ALA A 175 -3.05 3.08 8.03
CA ALA A 175 -2.66 3.71 6.77
C ALA A 175 -3.59 4.88 6.43
N LEU A 176 -4.91 4.69 6.54
CA LEU A 176 -5.89 5.77 6.35
C LEU A 176 -5.70 6.90 7.35
N ALA A 177 -5.46 6.57 8.63
CA ALA A 177 -5.18 7.58 9.65
C ALA A 177 -3.89 8.38 9.36
N ASP A 178 -2.89 7.80 8.68
CA ASP A 178 -1.69 8.51 8.27
C ASP A 178 -1.96 9.41 7.04
N LEU A 179 -2.66 8.89 6.04
CA LEU A 179 -3.04 9.67 4.85
C LEU A 179 -3.92 10.87 5.23
N HIS A 180 -4.99 10.64 5.99
CA HIS A 180 -5.93 11.68 6.39
C HIS A 180 -5.29 12.73 7.30
N HIS A 181 -4.23 12.37 8.04
CA HIS A 181 -3.47 13.34 8.84
C HIS A 181 -2.68 14.32 7.98
N GLU A 182 -2.19 13.88 6.82
CA GLU A 182 -1.51 14.71 5.81
C GLU A 182 -2.49 15.33 4.80
N ASP A 183 -3.78 15.39 5.16
CA ASP A 183 -4.89 15.83 4.30
C ASP A 183 -5.03 15.05 2.98
N LEU A 184 -4.41 13.87 2.84
CA LEU A 184 -4.46 13.03 1.65
C LEU A 184 -5.62 12.04 1.72
N LEU A 185 -6.46 12.00 0.68
CA LEU A 185 -7.47 10.94 0.50
C LEU A 185 -6.93 9.84 -0.41
N HIS A 186 -7.14 8.55 -0.10
CA HIS A 186 -6.68 7.46 -0.97
C HIS A 186 -7.50 7.34 -2.25
N ARG A 187 -8.83 7.36 -2.15
CA ARG A 187 -9.82 7.38 -3.25
C ARG A 187 -9.94 6.14 -4.15
N ASP A 188 -9.09 5.13 -3.99
CA ASP A 188 -9.23 3.82 -4.66
C ASP A 188 -8.82 2.70 -3.70
N LEU A 189 -9.19 2.85 -2.43
CA LEU A 189 -8.97 1.79 -1.46
C LEU A 189 -9.84 0.58 -1.83
N LYS A 190 -9.19 -0.57 -2.03
CA LYS A 190 -9.84 -1.85 -2.35
C LYS A 190 -8.90 -2.99 -1.96
N SER A 191 -9.43 -4.20 -1.85
CA SER A 191 -8.62 -5.38 -1.50
C SER A 191 -7.47 -5.67 -2.49
N HIS A 192 -7.57 -5.26 -3.75
CA HIS A 192 -6.45 -5.35 -4.72
C HIS A 192 -5.28 -4.39 -4.41
N ASN A 193 -5.54 -3.32 -3.67
CA ASN A 193 -4.56 -2.30 -3.27
C ASN A 193 -4.03 -2.54 -1.85
N VAL A 194 -4.32 -3.69 -1.25
CA VAL A 194 -3.73 -4.13 0.02
C VAL A 194 -2.78 -5.28 -0.30
N LEU A 195 -1.48 -5.02 -0.20
CA LEU A 195 -0.43 -5.96 -0.55
C LEU A 195 0.11 -6.68 0.68
N LEU A 196 0.50 -7.95 0.49
CA LEU A 196 0.92 -8.87 1.54
C LEU A 196 2.36 -9.32 1.29
N SER A 197 3.13 -9.49 2.36
CA SER A 197 4.49 -9.98 2.29
C SER A 197 4.88 -10.79 3.51
N SER A 198 5.60 -11.90 3.28
CA SER A 198 6.15 -12.72 4.34
C SER A 198 7.21 -11.99 5.19
N THR A 199 7.82 -10.93 4.65
CA THR A 199 8.89 -10.17 5.29
C THR A 199 8.49 -8.71 5.54
N GLY A 200 7.85 -8.07 4.57
CA GLY A 200 7.39 -6.68 4.64
C GLY A 200 6.02 -6.51 5.31
N TYR A 201 5.37 -7.61 5.68
CA TYR A 201 4.03 -7.66 6.28
C TYR A 201 2.93 -7.11 5.36
N ILE A 202 1.97 -6.35 5.88
CA ILE A 202 0.82 -5.83 5.12
C ILE A 202 1.06 -4.35 4.80
N LYS A 203 0.73 -3.92 3.57
CA LYS A 203 0.87 -2.53 3.11
C LYS A 203 -0.32 -2.11 2.26
N VAL A 204 -0.77 -0.87 2.41
CA VAL A 204 -1.71 -0.24 1.47
C VAL A 204 -0.92 0.43 0.33
N ALA A 205 -1.33 0.18 -0.90
CA ALA A 205 -0.63 0.55 -2.13
C ALA A 205 -1.50 1.40 -3.06
N ASP A 206 -0.92 1.83 -4.18
CA ASP A 206 -1.55 2.59 -5.27
C ASP A 206 -2.12 3.96 -4.85
N LEU A 207 -1.20 4.89 -4.58
CA LEU A 207 -1.51 6.29 -4.27
C LEU A 207 -1.68 7.15 -5.54
N GLY A 208 -1.83 6.55 -6.72
CA GLY A 208 -1.94 7.28 -7.99
C GLY A 208 -3.16 8.21 -8.08
N LEU A 209 -4.16 7.98 -7.22
CA LEU A 209 -5.35 8.80 -7.09
C LEU A 209 -5.36 9.69 -5.85
N ALA A 210 -4.32 9.61 -5.01
CA ALA A 210 -4.29 10.31 -3.75
C ALA A 210 -4.14 11.82 -3.94
N ARG A 211 -4.95 12.62 -3.21
CA ARG A 211 -4.98 14.09 -3.34
C ARG A 211 -5.43 14.79 -2.06
N ASN A 212 -4.98 16.04 -1.92
CA ASN A 212 -5.31 16.94 -0.82
C ASN A 212 -6.66 17.67 -0.97
N ASP A 213 -7.47 17.31 -1.96
CA ASP A 213 -8.61 18.14 -2.36
C ASP A 213 -9.94 17.40 -2.22
N ALA A 214 -10.62 17.66 -1.10
CA ALA A 214 -12.01 17.28 -0.85
C ALA A 214 -13.02 18.13 -1.66
N SER A 215 -12.55 19.07 -2.50
CA SER A 215 -13.38 20.07 -3.18
C SER A 215 -13.34 20.01 -4.72
N THR A 216 -12.45 19.24 -5.34
CA THR A 216 -12.48 19.09 -6.80
C THR A 216 -13.63 18.17 -7.22
N LYS A 217 -14.51 18.66 -8.10
CA LYS A 217 -15.48 17.87 -8.88
C LYS A 217 -14.73 16.93 -9.86
N SER A 218 -13.97 15.97 -9.33
CA SER A 218 -13.36 14.94 -10.18
C SER A 218 -14.35 13.82 -10.40
N ASN A 219 -14.47 13.42 -11.67
CA ASN A 219 -15.36 12.35 -12.17
C ASN A 219 -15.29 11.07 -11.31
N CYS A 220 -16.32 10.23 -11.41
CA CYS A 220 -16.42 8.89 -10.80
C CYS A 220 -15.10 8.11 -10.95
N VAL A 221 -14.25 8.17 -9.93
CA VAL A 221 -12.94 7.53 -9.92
C VAL A 221 -12.90 6.59 -8.72
N GLY A 222 -12.46 5.37 -8.98
CA GLY A 222 -12.45 4.25 -8.04
C GLY A 222 -13.10 3.03 -8.68
N THR A 223 -12.99 1.88 -8.02
CA THR A 223 -13.61 0.64 -8.51
C THR A 223 -15.05 0.53 -7.99
N ASP A 224 -16.03 0.37 -8.88
CA ASP A 224 -17.48 0.53 -8.59
C ASP A 224 -18.00 -0.21 -7.33
N SER A 225 -17.41 -1.36 -7.00
CA SER A 225 -17.82 -2.20 -5.86
C SER A 225 -17.25 -1.74 -4.51
N TRP A 226 -16.25 -0.87 -4.46
CA TRP A 226 -15.71 -0.31 -3.21
C TRP A 226 -16.05 1.17 -3.03
N MET A 227 -16.50 1.81 -4.12
CA MET A 227 -16.77 3.24 -4.15
C MET A 227 -18.01 3.61 -3.33
N ALA A 228 -17.83 4.60 -2.46
CA ALA A 228 -18.90 5.20 -1.66
C ALA A 228 -20.01 5.81 -2.56
N PRO A 229 -21.28 5.73 -2.16
CA PRO A 229 -22.40 6.18 -2.99
C PRO A 229 -22.34 7.68 -3.33
N GLU A 230 -21.81 8.53 -2.44
CA GLU A 230 -21.63 9.96 -2.67
C GLU A 230 -20.59 10.25 -3.76
N VAL A 231 -19.57 9.40 -3.91
CA VAL A 231 -18.52 9.55 -4.95
C VAL A 231 -19.11 9.27 -6.35
N LYS A 232 -20.18 8.48 -6.43
CA LYS A 232 -20.88 8.15 -7.69
C LYS A 232 -21.74 9.31 -8.20
N VAL A 233 -22.06 10.30 -7.35
CA VAL A 233 -22.87 11.46 -7.74
C VAL A 233 -21.96 12.53 -8.34
N PHE A 234 -22.15 12.81 -9.63
CA PHE A 234 -21.36 13.82 -10.33
C PHE A 234 -21.44 15.18 -9.63
N GLY A 235 -20.27 15.73 -9.27
CA GLY A 235 -20.16 17.04 -8.64
C GLY A 235 -20.42 17.06 -7.13
N ALA A 236 -20.67 15.90 -6.50
CA ALA A 236 -20.67 15.78 -5.04
C ALA A 236 -19.26 15.97 -4.48
N LYS A 237 -19.19 16.59 -3.30
CA LYS A 237 -17.96 16.61 -2.50
C LYS A 237 -17.87 15.28 -1.77
N TYR A 238 -16.69 14.69 -1.76
CA TYR A 238 -16.38 13.56 -0.90
C TYR A 238 -15.11 13.91 -0.11
N ASP A 239 -15.05 13.42 1.12
CA ASP A 239 -13.96 13.65 2.05
C ASP A 239 -13.40 12.31 2.53
N ALA A 240 -12.73 12.30 3.69
CA ALA A 240 -12.21 11.10 4.33
C ALA A 240 -13.26 9.98 4.50
N SER A 241 -14.56 10.30 4.58
CA SER A 241 -15.65 9.33 4.71
C SER A 241 -15.71 8.33 3.56
N ALA A 242 -15.30 8.73 2.35
CA ALA A 242 -15.30 7.86 1.19
C ALA A 242 -14.27 6.72 1.32
N ASP A 243 -13.11 7.01 1.91
CA ASP A 243 -12.12 5.98 2.23
C ASP A 243 -12.61 5.08 3.37
N ILE A 244 -13.31 5.63 4.36
CA ILE A 244 -13.91 4.86 5.47
C ILE A 244 -15.00 3.91 4.95
N TYR A 245 -15.81 4.33 3.99
CA TYR A 245 -16.78 3.45 3.32
C TYR A 245 -16.07 2.29 2.61
N SER A 246 -15.04 2.61 1.82
CA SER A 246 -14.24 1.62 1.09
C SER A 246 -13.58 0.61 2.05
N PHE A 247 -13.10 1.10 3.20
CA PHE A 247 -12.60 0.25 4.28
C PHE A 247 -13.69 -0.66 4.86
N GLY A 248 -14.89 -0.14 5.09
CA GLY A 248 -16.06 -0.94 5.50
C GLY A 248 -16.38 -2.07 4.53
N VAL A 249 -16.29 -1.81 3.22
CA VAL A 249 -16.44 -2.86 2.19
C VAL A 249 -15.36 -3.94 2.35
N ILE A 250 -14.10 -3.58 2.55
CA ILE A 250 -13.01 -4.56 2.78
C ILE A 250 -13.27 -5.38 4.05
N LEU A 251 -13.81 -4.79 5.13
CA LEU A 251 -14.18 -5.54 6.34
C LEU A 251 -15.20 -6.64 6.04
N THR A 252 -16.16 -6.40 5.15
CA THR A 252 -17.11 -7.45 4.70
C THR A 252 -16.42 -8.54 3.88
N GLU A 253 -15.41 -8.19 3.07
CA GLU A 253 -14.62 -9.18 2.33
C GLU A 253 -13.78 -10.04 3.28
N LEU A 254 -13.25 -9.46 4.36
CA LEU A 254 -12.48 -10.17 5.38
C LEU A 254 -13.34 -11.18 6.15
N ASP A 255 -14.60 -10.83 6.43
CA ASP A 255 -15.54 -11.70 7.14
C ASP A 255 -16.09 -12.83 6.25
N THR A 256 -16.50 -12.49 5.03
CA THR A 256 -17.19 -13.43 4.14
C THR A 256 -16.25 -14.20 3.22
N LEU A 257 -15.01 -13.71 3.03
CA LEU A 257 -14.07 -14.12 1.98
C LEU A 257 -14.61 -13.95 0.55
N GLN A 258 -15.78 -13.32 0.37
CA GLN A 258 -16.40 -13.12 -0.94
C GLN A 258 -16.03 -11.76 -1.52
N VAL A 259 -16.28 -11.59 -2.82
CA VAL A 259 -16.23 -10.26 -3.45
C VAL A 259 -17.39 -9.40 -2.90
N PRO A 260 -17.26 -8.07 -2.90
CA PRO A 260 -18.36 -7.22 -2.44
C PRO A 260 -19.63 -7.46 -3.25
N TYR A 261 -20.77 -7.50 -2.58
CA TYR A 261 -22.09 -7.68 -3.19
C TYR A 261 -22.26 -8.99 -3.99
N ALA A 262 -21.57 -10.07 -3.60
CA ALA A 262 -21.62 -11.35 -4.31
C ALA A 262 -23.03 -11.98 -4.41
N ASP A 263 -23.91 -11.64 -3.48
CA ASP A 263 -25.31 -12.06 -3.40
C ASP A 263 -26.28 -11.10 -4.11
N VAL A 264 -25.79 -9.95 -4.59
CA VAL A 264 -26.57 -8.97 -5.33
C VAL A 264 -26.31 -9.12 -6.82
N LYS A 265 -27.37 -9.34 -7.61
CA LYS A 265 -27.27 -9.11 -9.06
C LYS A 265 -27.10 -7.61 -9.26
N MET A 266 -25.87 -7.17 -9.56
CA MET A 266 -25.60 -5.81 -10.05
C MET A 266 -26.14 -5.64 -11.49
N GLU A 267 -27.39 -6.05 -11.73
CA GLU A 267 -28.16 -5.58 -12.88
C GLU A 267 -28.91 -4.33 -12.39
N GLU A 268 -28.84 -3.25 -13.18
CA GLU A 268 -29.52 -1.97 -12.93
C GLU A 268 -28.85 -0.95 -12.00
N TRP A 269 -27.68 -0.42 -12.34
CA TRP A 269 -27.34 0.98 -12.03
C TRP A 269 -26.88 1.74 -13.28
N LYS A 270 -27.64 1.60 -14.37
CA LYS A 270 -27.62 2.53 -15.51
C LYS A 270 -28.79 3.51 -15.34
N ARG A 271 -28.56 4.66 -14.71
CA ARG A 271 -29.33 5.88 -14.94
C ARG A 271 -28.41 7.07 -14.89
#